data_AF-A0A525JEX5-F1
#
_entry.id   AF-A0A525JEX5-F1
#
_cell.length_a   1.000
_cell.length_b   1.000
_cell.length_c   1.000
_cell.angle_alpha   90.00
_cell.angle_beta   90.00
_cell.angle_gamma   90.00
#
_symmetry.space_group_name_H-M   'P 1'
#
loop_
_entity.id
_entity.type
_entity.pdbx_description
1 polymer ?
#
loop_
_entity_poly.entity_id
_entity_poly.type
_entity_poly.pdbx_seq_one_letter_code
_entity_poly.pdbx_strand_id
1 'polypeptide(L)'
;MIWTGTELYHAQYGNGIQQIDINTGQVLSNQSQPDVVGMSFVGGQIWITQWSGREVGIWNPTTNAFTPEFSTPSNAGGLAYDPTDGIMWVGLEGGSVVPYTLAGVQLNGGFQPFGEIDDTIDGLAFLGESAPSNGGGGGIPEPSSWALMVLGFGGLGAALRSRRRMAMAVA
;
A
#
# COMPACT_ATOMS: atom_id res chain seq x y z
N MET A 1 -2.22 3.71 -8.40
CA MET A 1 -3.07 2.60 -8.86
C MET A 1 -3.88 2.07 -7.70
N ILE A 2 -5.08 1.57 -7.92
CA ILE A 2 -5.97 1.04 -6.88
C ILE A 2 -6.75 -0.17 -7.36
N TRP A 3 -7.10 -1.06 -6.44
CA TRP A 3 -8.03 -2.16 -6.65
C TRP A 3 -9.31 -1.90 -5.85
N THR A 4 -10.47 -1.98 -6.49
CA THR A 4 -11.77 -1.73 -5.84
C THR A 4 -12.40 -2.98 -5.21
N GLY A 5 -11.76 -4.15 -5.35
CA GLY A 5 -12.38 -5.45 -5.10
C GLY A 5 -12.83 -6.16 -6.38
N THR A 6 -13.05 -5.40 -7.46
CA THR A 6 -13.50 -5.94 -8.76
C THR A 6 -12.75 -5.38 -9.96
N GLU A 7 -12.22 -4.15 -9.85
CA GLU A 7 -11.62 -3.42 -10.96
C GLU A 7 -10.28 -2.83 -10.53
N LEU A 8 -9.29 -2.89 -11.43
CA LEU A 8 -7.98 -2.28 -11.25
C LEU A 8 -7.93 -0.98 -12.05
N TYR A 9 -7.58 0.11 -11.37
CA TYR A 9 -7.41 1.42 -11.99
C TYR A 9 -6.00 1.97 -11.79
N HIS A 10 -5.52 2.69 -12.79
CA HIS A 10 -4.20 3.31 -12.79
C HIS A 10 -4.27 4.72 -13.37
N ALA A 11 -3.84 5.69 -12.58
CA ALA A 11 -3.68 7.06 -13.02
C ALA A 11 -2.44 7.23 -13.91
N GLN A 12 -2.59 8.00 -14.98
CA GLN A 12 -1.51 8.47 -15.82
C GLN A 12 -1.57 10.01 -15.88
N TYR A 13 -0.65 10.66 -15.18
CA TYR A 13 -0.58 12.12 -15.03
C TYR A 13 -0.92 12.90 -16.31
N GLY A 14 -0.26 12.62 -17.44
CA GLY A 14 -0.47 13.39 -18.67
C GLY A 14 -1.71 13.02 -19.50
N ASN A 15 -2.40 11.91 -19.19
CA ASN A 15 -3.40 11.32 -20.08
C ASN A 15 -4.77 11.15 -19.43
N GLY A 16 -4.84 10.40 -18.33
CA GLY A 16 -6.11 9.83 -17.91
C GLY A 16 -6.01 8.73 -16.86
N ILE A 17 -7.15 8.13 -16.56
CA ILE A 17 -7.23 6.97 -15.68
C ILE A 17 -7.57 5.75 -16.55
N GLN A 18 -6.69 4.76 -16.50
CA GLN A 18 -6.87 3.48 -17.18
C GLN A 18 -7.56 2.47 -16.27
N GLN A 19 -8.51 1.73 -16.85
CA GLN A 19 -8.96 0.47 -16.27
C GLN A 19 -8.11 -0.65 -16.87
N ILE A 20 -7.59 -1.53 -16.02
CA ILE A 20 -6.67 -2.60 -16.40
C ILE A 20 -7.31 -3.95 -16.06
N ASP A 21 -7.23 -4.89 -16.97
CA ASP A 21 -7.57 -6.28 -16.70
C ASP A 21 -6.51 -6.87 -15.76
N ILE A 22 -6.94 -7.27 -14.56
CA ILE A 22 -6.03 -7.74 -13.51
C ILE A 22 -5.30 -9.04 -13.87
N ASN A 23 -5.85 -9.86 -14.76
CA ASN A 23 -5.29 -11.16 -15.11
C ASN A 23 -4.27 -11.08 -16.25
N THR A 24 -4.51 -10.17 -17.20
CA THR A 24 -3.75 -10.06 -18.44
C THR A 24 -2.90 -8.79 -18.51
N GLY A 25 -3.15 -7.81 -17.64
CA GLY A 25 -2.50 -6.50 -17.65
C GLY A 25 -2.91 -5.62 -18.84
N GLN A 26 -3.90 -6.04 -19.65
CA GLN A 26 -4.37 -5.26 -20.79
C GLN A 26 -5.16 -4.04 -20.32
N VAL A 27 -5.02 -2.92 -21.02
CA VAL A 27 -5.86 -1.73 -20.79
C VAL A 27 -7.24 -2.00 -21.40
N LEU A 28 -8.27 -2.00 -20.56
CA LEU A 28 -9.67 -2.20 -20.95
C LEU A 28 -10.31 -0.89 -21.43
N SER A 29 -10.01 0.21 -20.75
CA SER A 29 -10.50 1.54 -21.08
C SER A 29 -9.52 2.61 -20.60
N ASN A 30 -9.61 3.82 -21.16
CA ASN A 30 -8.85 4.98 -20.73
C ASN A 30 -9.77 6.21 -20.69
N GLN A 31 -10.05 6.71 -19.50
CA GLN A 31 -10.88 7.89 -19.28
C GLN A 31 -10.00 9.13 -19.30
N SER A 32 -10.38 10.14 -20.10
CA SER A 32 -9.66 11.41 -20.17
C SER A 32 -9.83 12.18 -18.85
N GLN A 33 -8.85 12.02 -17.97
CA GLN A 33 -8.76 12.64 -16.65
C GLN A 33 -7.28 12.94 -16.37
N PRO A 34 -6.72 13.97 -17.03
CA PRO A 34 -5.31 14.34 -16.85
C PRO A 34 -5.08 14.95 -15.46
N ASP A 35 -3.82 15.20 -15.12
CA ASP A 35 -3.33 15.81 -13.89
C ASP A 35 -3.49 14.93 -12.63
N VAL A 36 -3.86 13.66 -12.81
CA VAL A 36 -4.02 12.69 -11.71
C VAL A 36 -2.72 11.97 -11.37
N VAL A 37 -2.33 12.01 -10.09
CA VAL A 37 -1.11 11.36 -9.59
C VAL A 37 -1.42 10.25 -8.57
N GLY A 38 -2.11 10.61 -7.50
CA GLY A 38 -2.49 9.72 -6.40
C GLY A 38 -3.87 9.12 -6.60
N MET A 39 -4.06 7.89 -6.13
CA MET A 39 -5.35 7.22 -6.07
C MET A 39 -5.46 6.42 -4.78
N SER A 40 -6.62 6.41 -4.15
CA SER A 40 -6.93 5.57 -2.99
C SER A 40 -8.39 5.08 -3.05
N PHE A 41 -8.71 3.99 -2.35
CA PHE A 41 -10.08 3.47 -2.26
C PHE A 41 -10.59 3.63 -0.83
N VAL A 42 -11.66 4.41 -0.66
CA VAL A 42 -12.18 4.81 0.65
C VAL A 42 -13.67 4.64 0.66
N GLY A 43 -14.19 3.76 1.53
CA GLY A 43 -15.63 3.61 1.74
C GLY A 43 -16.44 3.30 0.47
N GLY A 44 -15.86 2.59 -0.50
CA GLY A 44 -16.52 2.28 -1.78
C GLY A 44 -16.32 3.34 -2.86
N GLN A 45 -15.59 4.41 -2.59
CA GLN A 45 -15.33 5.51 -3.50
C GLN A 45 -13.86 5.55 -3.90
N ILE A 46 -13.59 5.93 -5.15
CA ILE A 46 -12.22 6.15 -5.62
C ILE A 46 -11.89 7.60 -5.36
N TRP A 47 -10.90 7.81 -4.49
CA TRP A 47 -10.33 9.12 -4.23
C TRP A 47 -9.10 9.31 -5.10
N ILE A 48 -8.94 10.52 -5.64
CA ILE A 48 -7.80 10.90 -6.47
C ILE A 48 -7.26 12.26 -6.05
N THR A 49 -6.03 12.53 -6.46
CA THR A 49 -5.47 13.89 -6.44
C THR A 49 -5.50 14.50 -7.83
N GLN A 50 -5.63 15.83 -7.89
CA GLN A 50 -5.30 16.64 -9.05
C GLN A 50 -4.06 17.47 -8.71
N TRP A 51 -2.95 17.20 -9.39
CA TRP A 51 -1.62 17.67 -9.00
C TRP A 51 -1.50 19.18 -9.07
N SER A 52 -1.69 19.78 -10.25
CA SER A 52 -1.66 21.23 -10.43
C SER A 52 -2.92 21.91 -9.88
N GLY A 53 -4.03 21.18 -9.83
CA GLY A 53 -5.27 21.61 -9.17
C GLY A 53 -5.11 21.79 -7.66
N ARG A 54 -4.13 21.11 -7.04
CA ARG A 54 -3.92 21.10 -5.57
C ARG A 54 -5.17 20.63 -4.85
N GLU A 55 -5.83 19.62 -5.41
CA GLU A 55 -7.12 19.14 -4.95
C GLU A 55 -7.04 17.65 -4.65
N VAL A 56 -7.76 17.25 -3.61
CA VAL A 56 -8.06 15.86 -3.30
C VAL A 56 -9.57 15.72 -3.32
N GLY A 57 -10.06 14.66 -3.95
CA GLY A 57 -11.50 14.47 -4.08
C GLY A 57 -11.88 13.12 -4.67
N ILE A 58 -13.15 13.00 -5.00
CA ILE A 58 -13.74 11.74 -5.42
C ILE A 58 -13.88 11.72 -6.94
N TRP A 59 -13.45 10.63 -7.56
CA TRP A 59 -13.65 10.36 -8.97
C TRP A 59 -14.68 9.27 -9.18
N ASN A 60 -15.65 9.54 -10.06
CA ASN A 60 -16.66 8.58 -10.47
C ASN A 60 -16.22 7.89 -11.78
N PRO A 61 -15.89 6.58 -11.77
CA PRO A 61 -15.42 5.87 -12.96
C PRO A 61 -16.48 5.74 -14.06
N THR A 62 -17.77 5.80 -13.71
CA THR A 62 -18.89 5.66 -14.65
C THR A 62 -19.15 6.93 -15.44
N THR A 63 -19.06 8.09 -14.78
CA THR A 63 -19.34 9.40 -15.40
C THR A 63 -18.07 10.17 -15.75
N ASN A 64 -16.91 9.68 -15.34
CA ASN A 64 -15.62 10.37 -15.37
C ASN A 64 -15.64 11.75 -14.67
N ALA A 65 -16.55 11.96 -13.72
CA ALA A 65 -16.64 13.21 -12.97
C ALA A 65 -15.68 13.20 -11.78
N PHE A 66 -14.91 14.28 -11.62
CA PHE A 66 -14.15 14.57 -10.41
C PHE A 66 -14.92 15.59 -9.56
N THR A 67 -15.05 15.33 -8.26
CA THR A 67 -15.65 16.23 -7.27
C THR A 67 -14.59 16.55 -6.21
N PRO A 68 -14.10 17.79 -6.13
CA PRO A 68 -13.11 18.17 -5.14
C PRO A 68 -13.73 18.16 -3.74
N GLU A 69 -13.02 17.61 -2.76
CA GLU A 69 -13.43 17.58 -1.35
C GLU A 69 -12.64 18.59 -0.53
N PHE A 70 -11.33 18.72 -0.80
CA PHE A 70 -10.49 19.73 -0.17
C PHE A 70 -9.28 20.11 -1.03
N SER A 71 -8.66 21.24 -0.70
CA SER A 71 -7.44 21.73 -1.34
C SER A 71 -6.21 21.53 -0.46
N THR A 72 -5.05 21.38 -1.10
CA THR A 72 -3.73 21.28 -0.46
C THR A 72 -2.94 22.58 -0.61
N PRO A 73 -1.96 22.86 0.27
CA PRO A 73 -1.17 24.09 0.18
C PRO A 73 -0.21 24.15 -1.02
N SER A 74 0.18 23.00 -1.55
CA SER A 74 1.05 22.83 -2.73
C SER A 74 0.54 21.69 -3.61
N ASN A 75 1.23 21.38 -4.71
CA ASN A 75 0.78 20.35 -5.65
C ASN A 75 0.59 19.00 -4.95
N ALA A 76 -0.50 18.30 -5.30
CA ALA A 76 -0.93 17.06 -4.64
C ALA A 76 -0.46 15.83 -5.42
N GLY A 77 0.41 15.02 -4.82
CA GLY A 77 0.98 13.81 -5.39
C GLY A 77 0.23 12.54 -4.97
N GLY A 78 0.97 11.59 -4.40
CA GLY A 78 0.47 10.29 -3.95
C GLY A 78 -0.65 10.39 -2.91
N LEU A 79 -1.47 9.35 -2.84
CA LEU A 79 -2.62 9.28 -1.94
C LEU A 79 -2.67 7.88 -1.30
N ALA A 80 -2.85 7.81 0.01
CA ALA A 80 -3.06 6.55 0.72
C ALA A 80 -4.01 6.75 1.90
N TYR A 81 -4.91 5.80 2.13
CA TYR A 81 -5.89 5.87 3.21
C TYR A 81 -5.65 4.80 4.25
N ASP A 82 -5.66 5.19 5.53
CA ASP A 82 -5.69 4.30 6.66
C ASP A 82 -7.14 4.13 7.15
N PRO A 83 -7.77 2.97 6.90
CA PRO A 83 -9.14 2.72 7.34
C PRO A 83 -9.29 2.53 8.85
N THR A 84 -8.19 2.23 9.57
CA THR A 84 -8.21 2.01 11.02
C THR A 84 -8.40 3.33 11.76
N ASP A 85 -7.63 4.34 11.36
CA ASP A 85 -7.61 5.65 12.00
C ASP A 85 -8.44 6.70 11.23
N GLY A 86 -8.92 6.37 10.03
CA GLY A 86 -9.68 7.28 9.17
C GLY A 86 -8.84 8.43 8.62
N ILE A 87 -7.55 8.18 8.39
CA ILE A 87 -6.57 9.21 7.98
C ILE A 87 -6.27 9.06 6.50
N MET A 88 -6.37 10.18 5.77
CA MET A 88 -5.88 10.30 4.41
C MET A 88 -4.49 10.90 4.41
N TRP A 89 -3.51 10.16 3.91
CA TRP A 89 -2.14 10.64 3.72
C TRP A 89 -1.96 11.12 2.29
N VAL A 90 -1.50 12.36 2.17
CA VAL A 90 -1.31 13.03 0.89
C VAL A 90 0.17 13.37 0.74
N GLY A 91 0.78 12.91 -0.34
CA GLY A 91 2.10 13.36 -0.76
C GLY A 91 1.99 14.75 -1.39
N LEU A 92 2.87 15.67 -1.05
CA LEU A 92 2.84 17.05 -1.52
C LEU A 92 4.20 17.46 -2.08
N GLU A 93 4.18 18.49 -2.91
CA GLU A 93 5.37 19.14 -3.45
C GLU A 93 6.31 19.58 -2.31
N GLY A 94 7.61 19.48 -2.54
CA GLY A 94 8.61 19.65 -1.48
C GLY A 94 8.90 18.36 -0.71
N GLY A 95 8.45 17.20 -1.22
CA GLY A 95 8.77 15.90 -0.64
C GLY A 95 8.05 15.55 0.65
N SER A 96 6.95 16.23 0.98
CA SER A 96 6.24 15.99 2.25
C SER A 96 5.12 14.96 2.11
N VAL A 97 4.86 14.23 3.20
CA VAL A 97 3.73 13.32 3.37
C VAL A 97 2.93 13.81 4.56
N VAL A 98 1.72 14.30 4.30
CA VAL A 98 0.92 15.04 5.29
C VAL A 98 -0.41 14.33 5.54
N PRO A 99 -0.79 14.10 6.82
CA PRO A 99 -2.06 13.47 7.17
C PRO A 99 -3.21 14.49 7.24
N TYR A 100 -4.34 14.11 6.66
CA TYR A 100 -5.61 14.84 6.65
C TYR A 100 -6.76 13.95 7.09
N THR A 101 -7.83 14.56 7.59
CA THR A 101 -9.15 13.90 7.60
C THR A 101 -9.74 13.87 6.19
N LEU A 102 -10.77 13.04 5.96
CA LEU A 102 -11.50 13.05 4.68
C LEU A 102 -12.19 14.40 4.37
N ALA A 103 -12.41 15.24 5.38
CA ALA A 103 -12.94 16.59 5.22
C ALA A 103 -11.84 17.66 5.00
N GLY A 104 -10.58 17.26 4.80
CA GLY A 104 -9.48 18.17 4.50
C GLY A 104 -8.86 18.87 5.71
N VAL A 105 -9.15 18.43 6.94
CA VAL A 105 -8.49 18.99 8.13
C VAL A 105 -7.10 18.37 8.26
N GLN A 106 -6.06 19.19 8.09
CA GLN A 106 -4.68 18.77 8.33
C GLN A 106 -4.48 18.39 9.80
N LEU A 107 -3.95 17.20 10.06
CA LEU A 107 -3.79 16.67 11.41
C LEU A 107 -2.45 17.05 12.06
N ASN A 108 -1.38 17.15 11.28
CA ASN A 108 -0.07 17.63 11.72
C ASN A 108 0.79 18.08 10.51
N GLY A 109 2.03 18.52 10.76
CA GLY A 109 2.95 19.01 9.74
C GLY A 109 3.49 17.96 8.75
N GLY A 110 3.16 16.68 8.93
CA GLY A 110 3.69 15.59 8.11
C GLY A 110 5.18 15.32 8.35
N PHE A 111 5.78 14.63 7.40
CA PHE A 111 7.22 14.32 7.39
C PHE A 111 7.74 14.24 5.94
N GLN A 112 9.06 14.37 5.75
CA GLN A 112 9.72 14.21 4.46
C GLN A 112 10.54 12.90 4.45
N PRO A 113 10.05 11.80 3.86
CA PRO A 113 10.74 10.51 3.91
C PRO A 113 12.12 10.53 3.24
N PHE A 114 12.34 11.43 2.29
CA PHE A 114 13.59 11.57 1.53
C PHE A 114 14.26 12.95 1.69
N GLY A 115 13.77 13.78 2.61
CA GLY A 115 14.10 15.21 2.67
C GLY A 115 13.37 16.04 1.62
N GLU A 116 13.79 17.30 1.46
CA GLU A 116 13.27 18.20 0.42
C GLU A 116 13.61 17.67 -0.98
N ILE A 117 12.61 17.61 -1.84
CA ILE A 117 12.76 17.32 -3.27
C ILE A 117 11.96 18.36 -4.07
N ASP A 118 12.42 18.68 -5.28
CA ASP A 118 11.73 19.61 -6.20
C ASP A 118 10.54 18.93 -6.93
N ASP A 119 9.78 18.10 -6.21
CA ASP A 119 8.62 17.37 -6.73
C ASP A 119 7.69 16.87 -5.59
N THR A 120 6.61 16.19 -5.94
CA THR A 120 5.72 15.51 -5.00
C THR A 120 6.26 14.16 -4.53
N ILE A 121 5.83 13.74 -3.33
CA ILE A 121 5.88 12.32 -2.98
C ILE A 121 4.78 11.58 -3.71
N ASP A 122 5.17 10.66 -4.57
CA ASP A 122 4.26 9.79 -5.32
C ASP A 122 4.29 8.37 -4.75
N GLY A 123 3.28 7.56 -5.11
CA GLY A 123 3.29 6.12 -4.80
C GLY A 123 3.12 5.76 -3.32
N LEU A 124 2.26 6.48 -2.60
CA LEU A 124 1.87 6.10 -1.25
C LEU A 124 0.95 4.87 -1.27
N ALA A 125 1.14 3.96 -0.32
CA ALA A 125 0.25 2.82 -0.09
C ALA A 125 0.31 2.41 1.39
N PHE A 126 -0.83 1.97 1.94
CA PHE A 126 -0.85 1.29 3.22
C PHE A 126 -0.60 -0.21 3.00
N LEU A 127 0.53 -0.72 3.50
CA LEU A 127 0.82 -2.14 3.54
C LEU A 127 0.11 -2.75 4.75
N GLY A 128 -1.16 -3.12 4.62
CA GLY A 128 -1.85 -3.65 5.79
C GLY A 128 -3.35 -3.89 5.75
N GLU A 129 -4.06 -3.61 4.66
CA GLU A 129 -5.40 -4.18 4.53
C GLU A 129 -5.29 -5.59 3.95
N SER A 130 -5.46 -6.57 4.81
CA SER A 130 -5.68 -7.94 4.39
C SER A 130 -6.84 -7.96 3.39
N ALA A 131 -6.53 -8.23 2.12
CA ALA A 131 -7.34 -9.16 1.35
C ALA A 131 -7.75 -10.29 2.31
N PRO A 132 -9.02 -10.74 2.35
CA PRO A 132 -9.47 -11.75 3.30
C PRO A 132 -8.41 -12.84 3.34
N SER A 133 -7.76 -12.96 4.50
CA SER A 133 -6.60 -13.80 4.66
C SER A 133 -7.08 -15.23 4.49
N ASN A 134 -7.03 -15.75 3.27
CA ASN A 134 -6.94 -17.18 3.05
C ASN A 134 -5.57 -17.56 3.61
N GLY A 135 -5.58 -17.91 4.90
CA GLY A 135 -4.42 -18.04 5.77
C GLY A 135 -3.40 -19.05 5.28
N GLY A 136 -2.44 -18.58 4.48
CA GLY A 136 -1.36 -19.43 3.97
C GLY A 136 -0.07 -18.68 3.64
N GLY A 137 0.07 -17.42 4.05
CA GLY A 137 1.35 -16.72 3.93
C GLY A 137 2.34 -17.32 4.91
N GLY A 138 3.28 -18.12 4.41
CA GLY A 138 4.39 -18.70 5.18
C GLY A 138 5.26 -17.59 5.77
N GLY A 139 4.84 -17.04 6.90
CA GLY A 139 5.62 -16.09 7.67
C GLY A 139 6.90 -16.76 8.15
N ILE A 140 8.01 -16.02 8.10
CA ILE A 140 9.24 -16.42 8.76
C ILE A 140 8.88 -16.77 10.21
N PRO A 141 9.18 -17.99 10.69
CA PRO A 141 8.82 -18.38 12.05
C PRO A 141 9.44 -17.40 13.06
N GLU A 142 8.71 -17.11 14.14
CA GLU A 142 9.21 -16.22 15.18
C GLU A 142 10.48 -16.78 15.84
N PRO A 143 11.34 -15.95 16.45
CA PRO A 143 12.60 -16.42 17.07
C PRO A 143 12.44 -17.58 18.06
N SER A 144 11.32 -17.64 18.77
CA SER A 144 10.94 -18.74 19.66
C SER A 144 10.69 -20.05 18.89
N SER A 145 10.05 -19.97 17.72
CA SER A 145 9.80 -21.10 16.83
C SER A 145 11.11 -21.66 16.26
N TRP A 146 12.07 -20.79 15.92
CA TRP A 146 13.43 -21.21 15.57
C TRP A 146 14.12 -21.93 16.73
N ALA A 147 14.04 -21.36 17.94
CA ALA A 147 14.65 -21.97 19.12
C ALA A 147 14.08 -23.36 19.40
N LEU A 148 12.76 -23.53 19.30
CA LEU A 148 12.09 -24.83 19.47
C LEU A 148 12.49 -25.84 18.39
N MET A 149 12.64 -25.42 17.12
CA MET A 149 13.11 -26.29 16.06
C MET A 149 14.57 -26.72 16.28
N VAL A 150 15.45 -25.79 16.64
CA VAL A 150 16.85 -26.09 16.93
C VAL A 150 16.97 -27.02 18.13
N LEU A 151 16.24 -26.77 19.21
CA LEU A 151 16.21 -27.64 20.40
C LEU A 151 15.63 -29.02 20.07
N GLY A 152 14.53 -29.08 19.31
CA GLY A 152 13.86 -30.33 18.94
C GLY A 152 14.71 -31.18 18.00
N PHE A 153 15.09 -30.64 16.84
CA PHE A 153 15.88 -31.38 15.84
C PHE A 153 17.33 -31.60 16.30
N GLY A 154 17.94 -30.62 16.95
CA GLY A 154 19.27 -30.74 17.54
C GLY A 154 19.30 -31.77 18.66
N GLY A 155 18.31 -31.76 19.55
CA GLY A 155 18.15 -32.73 20.63
C GLY A 155 17.93 -34.15 20.11
N LEU A 156 17.04 -34.33 19.12
CA LEU A 156 16.79 -35.63 18.49
C LEU A 156 18.05 -36.17 17.78
N GLY A 157 18.76 -35.31 17.03
CA GLY A 157 20.00 -35.67 16.37
C GLY A 157 21.11 -36.08 17.35
N ALA A 158 21.26 -35.37 18.47
CA ALA A 158 22.21 -35.72 19.52
C ALA A 158 21.90 -37.07 20.16
N ALA A 159 20.62 -37.35 20.46
CA ALA A 159 20.19 -38.62 21.04
C ALA A 159 20.40 -39.81 20.09
N LEU A 160 20.18 -39.64 18.78
CA LEU A 160 20.46 -40.69 17.80
C LEU A 160 21.96 -40.97 17.65
N ARG A 161 22.81 -39.93 17.75
CA ARG A 161 24.27 -40.08 17.66
C ARG A 161 24.85 -40.80 18.88
N SER A 162 24.33 -40.55 20.08
CA SER A 162 24.80 -41.22 21.30
C SER A 162 24.49 -42.73 21.29
N ARG A 163 23.31 -43.13 20.81
CA ARG A 163 22.92 -44.54 20.68
C ARG A 163 23.83 -45.32 19.73
N ARG A 164 24.25 -44.73 18.61
CA ARG A 164 25.18 -45.37 17.66
C ARG A 164 26.57 -45.62 18.28
N ARG A 165 27.06 -44.70 19.12
CA ARG A 165 28.35 -44.85 19.80
C ARG A 165 28.33 -45.98 20.82
N MET A 166 27.22 -46.15 21.55
CA MET A 166 27.07 -47.24 22.50
C MET A 166 26.99 -48.62 21.83
N ALA A 167 26.33 -48.70 20.66
CA ALA A 167 26.28 -49.95 19.89
C ALA A 167 27.66 -50.38 19.31
N MET A 168 28.59 -49.44 19.09
CA MET A 168 29.95 -49.74 18.63
C MET A 168 30.94 -50.09 19.75
N ALA A 169 30.60 -49.86 21.02
CA ALA A 169 31.48 -50.14 22.17
C ALA A 169 31.26 -51.54 22.79
N VAL A 170 30.31 -52.32 22.25
CA VAL A 170 29.92 -53.66 22.75
C VAL A 170 30.27 -54.77 21.73
N ALA A 171 31.04 -54.46 20.68
CA ALA A 171 31.50 -55.42 19.67
C ALA A 171 33.00 -55.73 19.82
#